data_AF-A0A644Z0T4-F1
#
_entry.id   AF-A0A644Z0T4-F1
#
_cell.length_a   1.000
_cell.length_b   1.000
_cell.length_c   1.000
_cell.angle_alpha   90.00
_cell.angle_beta   90.00
_cell.angle_gamma   90.00
#
_symmetry.space_group_name_H-M   'P 1'
#
loop_
_entity.id
_entity.type
_entity.pdbx_description
1 polymer ?
#
loop_
_entity_poly.entity_id
_entity_poly.type
_entity_poly.pdbx_seq_one_letter_code
_entity_poly.pdbx_strand_id
1 'polypeptide(L)'
;MAVSGKCYLSLHEYNASANRGSCYQICRRSYEVKDKETGNTLEIDNEYIMSPKDLSTIAFVDKILDSGVRVLKIEGRARAPEYVKMVASAYRRAADAVCNGTYNDEFVGVLQQELSSVFNRGFWDGYYQGARLGEWSDVYGNKATRKKSYVGKVTNFFSNLSVAEVLIETGEISKGDLILIIGPSTGVIEHTVDEIRVALKEVQKSVKGEYCSIPLPQGVRLRRSDKIYLFREAGHE
;
A
#
# COMPACT_ATOMS: atom_id res chain seq x y z
N MET A 1 2.59 -10.51 -25.01
CA MET A 1 1.41 -9.66 -25.33
C MET A 1 0.41 -9.74 -24.21
N ALA A 2 0.17 -8.62 -23.51
CA ALA A 2 -0.91 -8.48 -22.54
C ALA A 2 -1.95 -7.55 -23.15
N VAL A 3 -3.15 -8.07 -23.40
CA VAL A 3 -4.34 -7.26 -23.64
C VAL A 3 -5.09 -7.24 -22.32
N SER A 4 -5.66 -6.09 -21.95
CA SER A 4 -6.27 -5.86 -20.62
C SER A 4 -6.96 -7.10 -20.04
N GLY A 5 -6.48 -7.55 -18.88
CA GLY A 5 -7.04 -8.70 -18.15
C GLY A 5 -6.57 -10.09 -18.61
N LYS A 6 -5.70 -10.23 -19.61
CA LYS A 6 -5.16 -11.53 -20.07
C LYS A 6 -3.64 -11.50 -20.15
N CYS A 7 -2.97 -12.06 -19.15
CA CYS A 7 -1.52 -12.25 -19.15
C CYS A 7 -1.17 -13.75 -19.18
N TYR A 8 -0.36 -14.15 -20.18
CA TYR A 8 0.08 -15.55 -20.38
C TYR A 8 1.56 -15.77 -20.10
N LEU A 9 2.33 -14.71 -19.82
CA LEU A 9 3.78 -14.80 -19.67
C LEU A 9 4.18 -15.77 -18.54
N SER A 10 3.59 -15.60 -17.36
CA SER A 10 3.86 -16.49 -16.22
C SER A 10 3.38 -17.93 -16.43
N LEU A 11 2.32 -18.12 -17.21
CA LEU A 11 1.82 -19.45 -17.55
C LEU A 11 2.78 -20.17 -18.50
N HIS A 12 3.27 -19.47 -19.52
CA HIS A 12 4.19 -20.02 -20.50
C HIS A 12 5.51 -20.45 -19.86
N GLU A 13 6.12 -19.59 -19.03
CA GLU A 13 7.46 -19.85 -18.48
C GLU A 13 7.47 -20.79 -17.26
N TYR A 14 6.47 -20.70 -16.38
CA TYR A 14 6.47 -21.41 -15.09
C TYR A 14 5.22 -22.27 -14.85
N ASN A 15 4.38 -22.46 -15.87
CA ASN A 15 3.07 -23.12 -15.72
C ASN A 15 2.19 -22.49 -14.61
N ALA A 16 2.36 -21.19 -14.38
CA ALA A 16 1.76 -20.46 -13.26
C ALA A 16 0.86 -19.32 -13.78
N SER A 17 -0.46 -19.54 -13.81
CA SER A 17 -1.41 -18.63 -14.46
C SER A 17 -1.68 -17.36 -13.65
N ALA A 18 -1.35 -16.21 -14.23
CA ALA A 18 -1.67 -14.90 -13.66
C ALA A 18 -3.19 -14.66 -13.53
N ASN A 19 -3.98 -15.22 -14.46
CA ASN A 19 -5.44 -15.10 -14.47
C ASN A 19 -6.09 -15.92 -13.33
N ARG A 20 -5.34 -16.82 -12.68
CA ARG A 20 -5.75 -17.61 -11.51
C ARG A 20 -5.09 -17.15 -10.21
N GLY A 21 -4.40 -16.01 -10.23
CA GLY A 21 -3.71 -15.48 -9.05
C GLY A 21 -2.37 -16.13 -8.74
N SER A 22 -1.83 -16.97 -9.61
CA SER A 22 -0.55 -17.69 -9.41
C SER A 22 0.63 -17.01 -10.13
N CYS A 23 0.55 -15.71 -10.43
CA CYS A 23 1.58 -15.03 -11.21
C CYS A 23 2.93 -14.95 -10.46
N TYR A 24 4.02 -15.34 -11.13
CA TYR A 24 5.39 -15.15 -10.63
C TYR A 24 6.03 -13.81 -11.01
N GLN A 25 5.20 -12.89 -11.52
CA GLN A 25 5.56 -11.49 -11.76
C GLN A 25 6.82 -11.32 -12.64
N ILE A 26 6.97 -12.20 -13.65
CA ILE A 26 8.10 -12.22 -14.58
C ILE A 26 8.37 -10.85 -15.20
N CYS A 27 7.32 -10.15 -15.64
CA CYS A 27 7.42 -8.81 -16.23
C CYS A 27 8.04 -7.76 -15.30
N ARG A 28 8.16 -8.02 -14.00
CA ARG A 28 8.71 -7.09 -13.01
C ARG A 28 10.21 -7.26 -12.76
N ARG A 29 10.83 -8.29 -13.33
CA ARG A 29 12.26 -8.61 -13.17
C ARG A 29 13.14 -7.71 -14.04
N SER A 30 14.43 -7.66 -13.71
CA SER A 30 15.45 -7.09 -14.60
C SER A 30 15.84 -8.12 -15.67
N TYR A 31 16.25 -7.63 -16.83
CA TYR A 31 16.61 -8.42 -18.00
C TYR A 31 17.85 -7.85 -18.69
N GLU A 32 18.73 -8.75 -19.12
CA GLU A 32 19.74 -8.44 -20.13
C GLU A 32 19.12 -8.55 -21.53
N VAL A 33 19.36 -7.57 -22.39
CA VAL A 33 18.88 -7.58 -23.77
C VAL A 33 20.01 -7.97 -24.70
N LYS A 34 19.80 -9.06 -25.44
CA LYS A 34 20.77 -9.59 -26.40
C LYS A 34 20.26 -9.39 -27.82
N ASP A 35 21.04 -8.68 -28.63
CA ASP A 35 20.89 -8.64 -30.08
C ASP A 35 21.18 -10.05 -30.63
N LYS A 36 20.24 -10.61 -31.38
CA LYS A 36 20.36 -12.00 -31.87
C LYS A 36 21.21 -12.09 -33.12
N GLU A 37 21.30 -11.01 -33.89
CA GLU A 37 22.02 -10.91 -35.14
C GLU A 37 23.51 -10.72 -34.90
N THR A 38 23.88 -9.87 -33.93
CA THR A 38 25.28 -9.62 -33.58
C THR A 38 25.78 -10.44 -32.40
N GLY A 39 24.86 -10.94 -31.55
CA GLY A 39 25.20 -11.63 -30.31
C GLY A 39 25.61 -10.69 -29.17
N ASN A 40 25.62 -9.38 -29.39
CA ASN A 40 26.00 -8.39 -28.38
C ASN A 40 24.89 -8.24 -27.33
N THR A 41 25.30 -8.12 -26.06
CA THR A 41 24.40 -7.65 -25.00
C THR A 41 24.38 -6.12 -25.03
N LEU A 42 23.20 -5.53 -25.10
CA LEU A 42 23.00 -4.10 -25.06
C LEU A 42 22.96 -3.62 -23.62
N GLU A 43 23.74 -2.59 -23.30
CA GLU A 43 23.63 -1.86 -22.04
C GLU A 43 22.40 -0.93 -22.12
N ILE A 44 21.47 -1.07 -21.18
CA ILE A 44 20.22 -0.31 -21.13
C ILE A 44 20.12 0.36 -19.77
N ASP A 45 19.86 1.66 -19.75
CA ASP A 45 19.76 2.46 -18.51
C ASP A 45 18.77 1.88 -17.48
N ASN A 46 17.63 1.35 -17.95
CA ASN A 46 16.64 0.68 -17.11
C ASN A 46 16.46 -0.80 -17.51
N GLU A 47 17.07 -1.70 -16.75
CA GLU A 47 17.00 -3.15 -16.95
C GLU A 47 15.61 -3.75 -16.72
N TYR A 48 14.68 -3.01 -16.10
CA TYR A 48 13.29 -3.43 -15.87
C TYR A 48 12.38 -3.18 -17.08
N ILE A 49 12.83 -3.63 -18.26
CA ILE A 49 12.27 -3.32 -19.58
C ILE A 49 10.79 -3.72 -19.80
N MET A 50 10.24 -4.64 -19.00
CA MET A 50 8.84 -5.11 -19.09
C MET A 50 7.97 -4.63 -17.93
N SER A 51 8.51 -3.78 -17.07
CA SER A 51 7.95 -3.45 -15.79
C SER A 51 7.31 -2.05 -15.79
N PRO A 52 6.03 -1.90 -16.16
CA PRO A 52 5.38 -0.59 -16.13
C PRO A 52 5.28 -0.05 -14.70
N LYS A 53 5.29 1.28 -14.58
CA LYS A 53 4.82 1.98 -13.38
C LYS A 53 3.33 1.70 -13.16
N ASP A 54 2.86 1.93 -11.93
CA ASP A 54 1.46 1.73 -11.60
C ASP A 54 0.61 2.87 -12.18
N LEU A 55 -0.50 2.51 -12.84
CA LEU A 55 -1.46 3.49 -13.35
C LEU A 55 -2.08 4.27 -12.18
N SER A 56 -1.96 5.59 -12.20
CA SER A 56 -2.68 6.49 -11.29
C SER A 56 -3.37 7.58 -12.10
N THR A 57 -4.65 7.78 -11.82
CA THR A 57 -5.47 8.81 -12.48
C THR A 57 -5.93 9.88 -11.50
N ILE A 58 -5.40 9.86 -10.27
CA ILE A 58 -5.85 10.71 -9.17
C ILE A 58 -5.71 12.20 -9.48
N ALA A 59 -4.76 12.57 -10.34
CA ALA A 59 -4.45 13.94 -10.74
C ALA A 59 -5.36 14.49 -11.85
N PHE A 60 -6.20 13.65 -12.44
CA PHE A 60 -7.14 14.05 -13.49
C PHE A 60 -8.45 13.27 -13.39
N VAL A 61 -8.85 12.92 -12.17
CA VAL A 61 -10.08 12.14 -11.94
C VAL A 61 -11.32 12.96 -12.26
N ASP A 62 -11.25 14.29 -12.15
CA ASP A 62 -12.23 15.24 -12.64
C ASP A 62 -12.58 14.97 -14.11
N LYS A 63 -11.57 14.89 -14.99
CA LYS A 63 -11.73 14.61 -16.41
C LYS A 63 -12.34 13.23 -16.67
N ILE A 64 -11.98 12.24 -15.84
CA ILE A 64 -12.58 10.89 -15.94
C ILE A 64 -14.07 10.95 -15.63
N LEU A 65 -14.47 11.63 -14.55
CA LEU A 65 -15.88 11.74 -14.16
C LEU A 65 -16.70 12.56 -15.18
N ASP A 66 -16.11 13.64 -15.70
CA ASP A 66 -16.71 14.50 -16.73
C ASP A 66 -16.96 13.76 -18.05
N SER A 67 -16.15 12.75 -18.38
CA SER A 67 -16.36 11.90 -19.56
C SER A 67 -17.61 11.01 -19.49
N GLY A 68 -18.33 11.02 -18.37
CA GLY A 68 -19.53 10.21 -18.16
C GLY A 68 -19.30 8.91 -17.38
N VAL A 69 -18.06 8.64 -16.95
CA VAL A 69 -17.77 7.47 -16.10
C VAL A 69 -18.51 7.61 -14.76
N ARG A 70 -19.07 6.51 -14.27
CA ARG A 70 -19.80 6.43 -12.98
C ARG A 70 -19.24 5.40 -12.02
N VAL A 71 -18.42 4.48 -12.53
CA VAL A 71 -17.84 3.38 -11.75
C VAL A 71 -16.34 3.39 -11.95
N LEU A 72 -15.61 3.69 -10.87
CA LEU A 72 -14.16 3.56 -10.82
C LEU A 72 -13.81 2.20 -10.23
N LYS A 73 -13.04 1.41 -10.98
CA LYS A 73 -12.53 0.12 -10.51
C LYS A 73 -11.09 0.27 -10.07
N ILE A 74 -10.80 -0.10 -8.82
CA ILE A 74 -9.46 -0.04 -8.24
C ILE A 74 -8.91 -1.46 -8.10
N GLU A 75 -7.68 -1.69 -8.54
CA GLU A 75 -7.01 -2.99 -8.44
C GLU A 75 -6.44 -3.21 -7.04
N GLY A 76 -6.99 -4.18 -6.31
CA GLY A 76 -6.58 -4.50 -4.93
C GLY A 76 -6.15 -5.95 -4.72
N ARG A 77 -6.07 -6.79 -5.77
CA ARG A 77 -5.76 -8.22 -5.60
C ARG A 77 -4.34 -8.39 -5.07
N ALA A 78 -4.19 -9.27 -4.08
CA ALA A 78 -2.92 -9.56 -3.42
C ALA A 78 -2.23 -8.29 -2.90
N ARG A 79 -3.02 -7.31 -2.44
CA ARG A 79 -2.55 -6.12 -1.73
C ARG A 79 -2.89 -6.22 -0.26
N ALA A 80 -2.06 -5.59 0.56
CA ALA A 80 -2.28 -5.54 1.99
C ALA A 80 -3.52 -4.67 2.33
N PRO A 81 -4.21 -4.93 3.45
CA PRO A 81 -5.43 -4.20 3.80
C PRO A 81 -5.27 -2.68 3.83
N GLU A 82 -4.14 -2.17 4.32
CA GLU A 82 -3.84 -0.73 4.39
C GLU A 82 -3.72 -0.08 3.01
N TYR A 83 -3.19 -0.80 2.01
CA TYR A 83 -3.17 -0.34 0.63
C TYR A 83 -4.60 -0.17 0.10
N VAL A 84 -5.44 -1.19 0.30
CA VAL A 84 -6.82 -1.18 -0.19
C VAL A 84 -7.60 -0.03 0.46
N LYS A 85 -7.47 0.16 1.77
CA LYS A 85 -8.07 1.28 2.50
C LYS A 85 -7.59 2.63 1.94
N MET A 86 -6.28 2.82 1.83
CA MET A 86 -5.69 4.10 1.40
C MET A 86 -6.13 4.47 -0.02
N VAL A 87 -5.95 3.56 -0.98
CA VAL A 87 -6.27 3.84 -2.39
C VAL A 87 -7.77 4.04 -2.59
N ALA A 88 -8.62 3.20 -1.99
CA ALA A 88 -10.06 3.37 -2.12
C ALA A 88 -10.55 4.68 -1.48
N SER A 89 -10.03 5.03 -0.30
CA SER A 89 -10.35 6.29 0.40
C SER A 89 -9.90 7.50 -0.41
N ALA A 90 -8.68 7.49 -0.95
CA ALA A 90 -8.15 8.59 -1.76
C ALA A 90 -9.02 8.85 -2.99
N TYR A 91 -9.39 7.81 -3.74
CA TYR A 91 -10.26 7.99 -4.91
C TYR A 91 -11.70 8.38 -4.55
N ARG A 92 -12.25 7.90 -3.43
CA ARG A 92 -13.56 8.33 -2.93
C ARG A 92 -13.53 9.82 -2.59
N ARG A 93 -12.55 10.25 -1.82
CA ARG A 93 -12.32 11.66 -1.44
C ARG A 93 -12.12 12.55 -2.67
N ALA A 94 -11.36 12.09 -3.66
CA ALA A 94 -11.16 12.81 -4.91
C ALA A 94 -12.49 12.98 -5.67
N ALA A 95 -13.27 11.90 -5.83
CA ALA A 95 -14.57 11.96 -6.47
C ALA A 95 -15.57 12.86 -5.71
N ASP A 96 -15.59 12.81 -4.37
CA ASP A 96 -16.40 13.73 -3.56
C ASP A 96 -15.97 15.19 -3.78
N ALA A 97 -14.68 15.46 -3.81
CA ALA A 97 -14.15 16.80 -4.05
C ALA A 97 -14.52 17.33 -5.44
N VAL A 98 -14.51 16.48 -6.47
CA VAL A 98 -14.99 16.87 -7.81
C VAL A 98 -16.47 17.26 -7.75
N CYS A 99 -17.31 16.41 -7.16
CA CYS A 99 -18.76 16.67 -7.03
C CYS A 99 -19.06 17.94 -6.23
N ASN A 100 -18.24 18.26 -5.22
CA ASN A 100 -18.43 19.42 -4.36
C ASN A 100 -17.73 20.69 -4.87
N GLY A 101 -17.02 20.62 -6.00
CA GLY A 101 -16.26 21.76 -6.53
C GLY A 101 -15.04 22.15 -5.69
N THR A 102 -14.53 21.23 -4.87
CA THR A 102 -13.35 21.44 -4.00
C THR A 102 -12.10 20.69 -4.49
N TYR A 103 -12.17 20.07 -5.67
CA TYR A 103 -11.02 19.42 -6.31
C TYR A 103 -10.08 20.47 -6.91
N ASN A 104 -8.84 20.52 -6.42
CA ASN A 104 -7.80 21.45 -6.87
C ASN A 104 -6.41 20.83 -6.70
N ASP A 105 -5.38 21.48 -7.24
CA ASP A 105 -4.00 20.95 -7.27
C ASP A 105 -3.41 20.71 -5.88
N GLU A 106 -3.74 21.55 -4.89
CA GLU A 106 -3.27 21.36 -3.50
C GLU A 106 -3.84 20.07 -2.91
N PHE A 107 -5.15 19.87 -3.05
CA PHE A 107 -5.82 18.67 -2.58
C PHE A 107 -5.33 17.41 -3.31
N VAL A 108 -5.11 17.50 -4.62
CA VAL A 108 -4.49 16.42 -5.41
C VAL A 108 -3.10 16.09 -4.89
N GLY A 109 -2.29 17.09 -4.56
CA GLY A 109 -0.95 16.90 -3.99
C GLY A 109 -1.00 16.11 -2.68
N VAL A 110 -1.95 16.41 -1.79
CA VAL A 110 -2.17 15.64 -0.55
C VAL A 110 -2.48 14.18 -0.85
N LEU A 111 -3.39 13.92 -1.79
CA LEU A 111 -3.75 12.55 -2.17
C LEU A 111 -2.58 11.79 -2.81
N GLN A 112 -1.77 12.45 -3.63
CA GLN A 112 -0.57 11.85 -4.22
C GLN A 112 0.46 11.47 -3.14
N GLN A 113 0.67 12.33 -2.14
CA GLN A 113 1.53 12.02 -1.01
C GLN A 113 1.01 10.82 -0.21
N GLU A 114 -0.28 10.78 0.09
CA GLU A 114 -0.91 9.64 0.77
C GLU A 114 -0.76 8.33 -0.03
N LEU A 115 -1.01 8.36 -1.35
CA LEU A 115 -0.85 7.20 -2.22
C LEU A 115 0.60 6.73 -2.32
N SER A 116 1.56 7.65 -2.22
CA SER A 116 2.99 7.32 -2.20
C SER A 116 3.42 6.58 -0.92
N SER A 117 2.64 6.66 0.16
CA SER A 117 2.93 5.99 1.43
C SER A 117 2.62 4.49 1.44
N VAL A 118 1.80 4.02 0.49
CA VAL A 118 1.45 2.61 0.34
C VAL A 118 2.14 2.00 -0.88
N PHE A 119 2.10 0.67 -0.98
CA PHE A 119 2.82 -0.07 -2.01
C PHE A 119 2.59 0.53 -3.40
N ASN A 120 3.67 0.92 -4.08
CA ASN A 120 3.63 1.39 -5.46
C ASN A 120 4.97 1.13 -6.15
N ARG A 121 4.99 1.20 -7.48
CA ARG A 121 6.21 1.04 -8.30
C ARG A 121 6.50 2.30 -9.11
N GLY A 122 6.24 3.45 -8.49
CA GLY A 122 6.08 4.71 -9.20
C GLY A 122 4.71 4.80 -9.88
N PHE A 123 4.28 6.02 -10.14
CA PHE A 123 3.01 6.30 -10.79
C PHE A 123 3.22 6.76 -12.22
N TRP A 124 2.25 6.41 -13.06
CA TRP A 124 2.14 6.92 -14.41
C TRP A 124 0.68 7.20 -14.74
N ASP A 125 0.43 8.26 -15.48
CA ASP A 125 -0.91 8.69 -15.88
C ASP A 125 -1.52 7.79 -16.96
N GLY A 126 -0.79 6.78 -17.43
CA GLY A 126 -1.24 5.89 -18.50
C GLY A 126 -1.22 6.57 -19.87
N TYR A 127 -1.77 5.88 -20.87
CA TYR A 127 -1.96 6.43 -22.21
C TYR A 127 -3.10 7.48 -22.29
N TYR A 128 -3.65 7.91 -21.15
CA TYR A 128 -4.63 8.97 -21.10
C TYR A 128 -3.98 10.31 -21.49
N GLN A 129 -4.82 11.29 -21.84
CA GLN A 129 -4.38 12.67 -22.14
C GLN A 129 -3.32 12.79 -23.27
N GLY A 130 -3.24 11.80 -24.16
CA GLY A 130 -2.36 11.84 -25.34
C GLY A 130 -0.91 11.39 -25.08
N ALA A 131 -0.63 10.75 -23.93
CA ALA A 131 0.68 10.18 -23.66
C ALA A 131 1.05 9.09 -24.69
N ARG A 132 2.25 9.18 -25.26
CA ARG A 132 2.71 8.30 -26.35
C ARG A 132 3.66 7.19 -25.90
N LEU A 133 4.44 7.44 -24.85
CA LEU A 133 5.42 6.50 -24.32
C LEU A 133 4.94 5.98 -22.97
N GLY A 134 5.12 4.68 -22.74
CA GLY A 134 4.93 4.07 -21.43
C GLY A 134 5.98 4.59 -20.45
N GLU A 135 5.67 4.50 -19.16
CA GLU A 135 6.69 4.68 -18.12
C GLU A 135 6.95 3.36 -17.40
N TRP A 136 8.22 3.06 -17.20
CA TRP A 136 8.69 1.86 -16.55
C TRP A 136 9.18 2.17 -15.14
N SER A 137 8.90 1.25 -14.23
CA SER A 137 9.55 1.20 -12.92
C SER A 137 11.03 0.89 -13.13
N ASP A 138 11.87 1.50 -12.34
CA ASP A 138 13.32 1.32 -12.18
C ASP A 138 13.64 0.41 -10.98
N VAL A 139 12.63 -0.07 -10.25
CA VAL A 139 12.79 -0.99 -9.12
C VAL A 139 12.02 -2.30 -9.35
N TYR A 140 12.59 -3.40 -8.85
CA TYR A 140 11.86 -4.67 -8.71
C TYR A 140 10.71 -4.52 -7.70
N GLY A 141 11.05 -3.94 -6.55
CA GLY A 141 10.24 -3.94 -5.33
C GLY A 141 9.26 -2.79 -5.23
N ASN A 142 9.26 -2.13 -4.08
CA ASN A 142 8.27 -1.16 -3.64
C ASN A 142 8.92 0.22 -3.45
N LYS A 143 8.27 1.28 -3.95
CA LYS A 143 8.64 2.70 -3.73
C LYS A 143 7.84 3.38 -2.63
N ALA A 144 7.08 2.64 -1.83
CA ALA A 144 6.31 3.22 -0.74
C ALA A 144 7.23 3.99 0.21
N THR A 145 6.84 5.22 0.58
CA THR A 145 7.58 6.03 1.54
C THR A 145 7.48 5.49 2.96
N ARG A 146 6.62 4.50 3.21
CA ARG A 146 6.48 3.85 4.52
C ARG A 146 6.58 2.34 4.44
N LYS A 147 7.14 1.75 5.50
CA LYS A 147 7.29 0.31 5.69
C LYS A 147 6.47 -0.14 6.89
N LYS A 148 5.71 -1.21 6.68
CA LYS A 148 4.95 -1.89 7.73
C LYS A 148 5.75 -3.07 8.29
N SER A 149 5.95 -3.13 9.60
CA SER A 149 6.60 -4.26 10.29
C SER A 149 5.69 -4.83 11.37
N TYR A 150 5.57 -6.16 11.43
CA TYR A 150 4.78 -6.82 12.46
C TYR A 150 5.41 -6.62 13.83
N VAL A 151 4.58 -6.41 14.85
CA VAL A 151 5.03 -6.30 16.24
C VAL A 151 4.33 -7.27 17.16
N GLY A 152 3.03 -7.49 16.98
CA GLY A 152 2.28 -8.28 17.95
C GLY A 152 0.81 -8.37 17.64
N LYS A 153 0.02 -8.74 18.64
CA LYS A 153 -1.42 -8.94 18.49
C LYS A 153 -2.21 -8.50 19.71
N VAL A 154 -3.46 -8.13 19.46
CA VAL A 154 -4.43 -7.81 20.50
C VAL A 154 -4.85 -9.10 21.22
N THR A 155 -4.66 -9.13 22.54
CA THR A 155 -5.08 -10.25 23.39
C THR A 155 -6.45 -9.98 24.00
N ASN A 156 -6.75 -8.72 24.29
CA ASN A 156 -8.05 -8.29 24.79
C ASN A 156 -8.36 -6.83 24.41
N PHE A 157 -9.64 -6.45 24.41
CA PHE A 157 -10.06 -5.06 24.23
C PHE A 157 -11.14 -4.70 25.25
N PHE A 158 -10.86 -3.70 26.07
CA PHE A 158 -11.76 -3.20 27.11
C PHE A 158 -12.60 -2.05 26.57
N SER A 159 -13.77 -2.38 26.00
CA SER A 159 -14.61 -1.42 25.26
C SER A 159 -15.05 -0.18 26.03
N ASN A 160 -15.32 -0.31 27.34
CA ASN A 160 -15.77 0.82 28.16
C ASN A 160 -14.67 1.85 28.40
N LEU A 161 -13.41 1.38 28.43
CA LEU A 161 -12.24 2.23 28.61
C LEU A 161 -11.59 2.63 27.29
N SER A 162 -11.98 1.96 26.18
CA SER A 162 -11.32 2.06 24.89
C SER A 162 -9.81 1.75 24.96
N VAL A 163 -9.46 0.65 25.63
CA VAL A 163 -8.06 0.23 25.83
C VAL A 163 -7.84 -1.16 25.23
N ALA A 164 -6.78 -1.29 24.43
CA ALA A 164 -6.31 -2.57 23.90
C ALA A 164 -5.22 -3.15 24.81
N GLU A 165 -5.36 -4.41 25.18
CA GLU A 165 -4.27 -5.23 25.70
C GLU A 165 -3.58 -5.91 24.52
N VAL A 166 -2.26 -5.78 24.46
CA VAL A 166 -1.43 -6.20 23.34
C VAL A 166 -0.29 -7.06 23.86
N LEU A 167 -0.06 -8.20 23.21
CA LEU A 167 1.16 -8.96 23.38
C LEU A 167 2.17 -8.55 22.30
N ILE A 168 3.34 -8.08 22.71
CA ILE A 168 4.47 -7.78 21.81
C ILE A 168 5.21 -9.09 21.49
N GLU A 169 5.17 -9.52 20.24
CA GLU A 169 5.77 -10.77 19.77
C GLU A 169 7.13 -10.55 19.08
N THR A 170 7.36 -9.38 18.50
CA THR A 170 8.58 -9.02 17.77
C THR A 170 8.96 -7.55 17.97
N GLY A 171 10.25 -7.26 18.17
CA GLY A 171 10.73 -5.88 18.29
C GLY A 171 10.22 -5.17 19.55
N GLU A 172 9.86 -3.90 19.38
CA GLU A 172 9.33 -3.02 20.43
C GLU A 172 8.34 -2.00 19.83
N ILE A 173 7.45 -1.45 20.66
CA ILE A 173 6.62 -0.27 20.35
C ILE A 173 6.95 0.82 21.38
N SER A 174 7.09 2.05 20.89
CA SER A 174 7.36 3.24 21.71
C SER A 174 6.24 4.26 21.60
N LYS A 175 6.11 5.11 22.62
CA LYS A 175 5.23 6.28 22.57
C LYS A 175 5.63 7.17 21.38
N GLY A 176 4.64 7.64 20.62
CA GLY A 176 4.80 8.39 19.38
C GLY A 176 4.89 7.54 18.11
N ASP A 177 5.00 6.21 18.21
CA ASP A 177 4.98 5.35 17.03
C ASP A 177 3.60 5.37 16.35
N LEU A 178 3.58 5.44 15.02
CA LEU A 178 2.38 5.18 14.23
C LEU A 178 2.20 3.68 14.06
N ILE A 179 1.06 3.16 14.52
CA ILE A 179 0.70 1.74 14.42
C ILE A 179 -0.49 1.52 13.51
N LEU A 180 -0.51 0.34 12.88
CA LEU A 180 -1.64 -0.22 12.15
C LEU A 180 -2.18 -1.43 12.91
N ILE A 181 -3.46 -1.39 13.27
CA ILE A 181 -4.19 -2.52 13.85
C ILE A 181 -5.08 -3.10 12.76
N ILE A 182 -4.83 -4.35 12.39
CA ILE A 182 -5.44 -5.00 11.23
C ILE A 182 -6.13 -6.29 11.64
N GLY A 183 -7.42 -6.37 11.33
CA GLY A 183 -8.28 -7.51 11.63
C GLY A 183 -9.25 -7.82 10.50
N PRO A 184 -9.67 -9.08 10.29
CA PRO A 184 -10.61 -9.42 9.22
C PRO A 184 -11.96 -8.70 9.31
N SER A 185 -12.45 -8.43 10.53
CA SER A 185 -13.69 -7.69 10.76
C SER A 185 -13.47 -6.25 11.23
N THR A 186 -12.30 -5.98 11.84
CA THR A 186 -11.88 -4.65 12.28
C THR A 186 -11.46 -3.76 11.09
N GLY A 187 -11.00 -4.36 10.00
CA GLY A 187 -10.42 -3.62 8.87
C GLY A 187 -9.01 -3.13 9.22
N VAL A 188 -8.77 -1.83 9.02
CA VAL A 188 -7.48 -1.19 9.29
C VAL A 188 -7.70 0.07 10.11
N ILE A 189 -7.16 0.07 11.33
CA ILE A 189 -7.12 1.23 12.22
C ILE A 189 -5.70 1.77 12.23
N GLU A 190 -5.59 3.09 12.04
CA GLU A 190 -4.36 3.85 12.17
C GLU A 190 -4.42 4.61 13.49
N HIS A 191 -3.35 4.53 14.28
CA HIS A 191 -3.28 5.22 15.56
C HIS A 191 -1.83 5.56 15.90
N THR A 192 -1.59 6.77 16.38
CA THR A 192 -0.32 7.17 16.97
C THR A 192 -0.36 6.82 18.45
N VAL A 193 0.63 6.07 18.94
CA VAL A 193 0.63 5.57 20.33
C VAL A 193 0.92 6.72 21.29
N ASP A 194 -0.12 7.24 21.94
CA ASP A 194 0.00 8.35 22.89
C ASP A 194 0.47 7.90 24.29
N GLU A 195 0.15 6.66 24.65
CA GLU A 195 0.42 6.11 25.98
C GLU A 195 0.61 4.59 25.90
N ILE A 196 1.57 4.08 26.67
CA ILE A 196 1.82 2.64 26.84
C ILE A 196 1.88 2.35 28.32
N ARG A 197 1.15 1.34 28.78
CA ARG A 197 1.28 0.82 30.15
C ARG A 197 1.73 -0.62 30.17
N VAL A 198 2.72 -0.93 31.00
CA VAL A 198 3.13 -2.31 31.33
C VAL A 198 2.95 -2.49 32.83
N ALA A 199 2.23 -3.54 33.23
CA ALA A 199 1.85 -3.78 34.63
C ALA A 199 1.27 -2.53 35.33
N LEU A 200 0.35 -1.84 34.64
CA LEU A 200 -0.35 -0.61 35.08
C LEU A 200 0.53 0.65 35.24
N LYS A 201 1.83 0.58 34.95
CA LYS A 201 2.73 1.73 34.98
C LYS A 201 2.93 2.28 33.57
N GLU A 202 2.86 3.60 33.41
CA GLU A 202 3.20 4.24 32.14
C GLU A 202 4.69 4.04 31.86
N VAL A 203 5.00 3.63 30.62
CA VAL A 203 6.35 3.38 30.14
C VAL A 203 6.54 4.06 28.79
N GLN A 204 7.78 4.40 28.44
CA GLN A 204 8.08 4.99 27.13
C GLN A 204 8.03 3.96 25.99
N LYS A 205 8.28 2.68 26.31
CA LYS A 205 8.28 1.60 25.33
C LYS A 205 7.92 0.27 25.97
N SER A 206 7.45 -0.66 25.13
CA SER A 206 7.26 -2.07 25.49
C SER A 206 7.95 -2.97 24.47
N VAL A 207 8.56 -4.05 24.96
CA VAL A 207 9.45 -4.94 24.19
C VAL A 207 8.88 -6.34 24.03
N LYS A 208 9.47 -7.12 23.13
CA LYS A 208 9.12 -8.52 22.90
C LYS A 208 8.95 -9.32 24.20
N GLY A 209 7.82 -10.01 24.29
CA GLY A 209 7.43 -10.86 25.41
C GLY A 209 6.52 -10.17 26.43
N GLU A 210 6.39 -8.85 26.36
CA GLU A 210 5.56 -8.09 27.30
C GLU A 210 4.11 -7.98 26.84
N TYR A 211 3.22 -7.89 27.83
CA TYR A 211 1.86 -7.42 27.65
C TYR A 211 1.82 -5.93 27.99
N CYS A 212 1.33 -5.13 27.05
CA CYS A 212 1.12 -3.71 27.26
C CYS A 212 -0.33 -3.31 26.98
N SER A 213 -0.75 -2.20 27.56
CA SER A 213 -2.05 -1.58 27.31
C SER A 213 -1.86 -0.28 26.54
N ILE A 214 -2.63 -0.12 25.47
CA ILE A 214 -2.62 1.05 24.59
C ILE A 214 -4.05 1.62 24.54
N PRO A 215 -4.29 2.85 25.04
CA PRO A 215 -5.55 3.55 24.87
C PRO A 215 -5.80 3.89 23.39
N LEU A 216 -7.06 3.86 22.97
CA LEU A 216 -7.49 4.16 21.61
C LEU A 216 -8.64 5.17 21.62
N PRO A 217 -8.84 5.94 20.53
CA PRO A 217 -9.96 6.86 20.41
C PRO A 217 -11.31 6.18 20.65
N GLN A 218 -12.24 6.90 21.29
CA GLN A 218 -13.59 6.40 21.55
C GLN A 218 -14.29 5.96 20.26
N GLY A 219 -15.10 4.90 20.36
CA GLY A 219 -15.82 4.33 19.22
C GLY A 219 -15.02 3.28 18.43
N VAL A 220 -13.70 3.17 18.64
CA VAL A 220 -12.90 2.07 18.12
C VAL A 220 -13.35 0.76 18.75
N ARG A 221 -13.42 -0.30 17.92
CA ARG A 221 -13.65 -1.66 18.39
C ARG A 221 -12.64 -2.59 17.77
N LEU A 222 -11.90 -3.28 18.62
CA LEU A 222 -10.95 -4.31 18.20
C LEU A 222 -11.51 -5.71 18.44
N ARG A 223 -10.84 -6.70 17.89
CA ARG A 223 -11.06 -8.12 18.15
C ARG A 223 -9.77 -8.76 18.65
N ARG A 224 -9.94 -9.85 19.40
CA ARG A 224 -8.81 -10.70 19.77
C ARG A 224 -8.13 -11.21 18.51
N SER A 225 -6.80 -11.27 18.55
CA SER A 225 -5.93 -11.66 17.44
C SER A 225 -5.84 -10.66 16.28
N ASP A 226 -6.42 -9.46 16.43
CA ASP A 226 -6.09 -8.35 15.53
C ASP A 226 -4.58 -8.09 15.61
N LYS A 227 -3.95 -7.95 14.44
CA LYS A 227 -2.50 -7.84 14.32
C LYS A 227 -2.08 -6.39 14.40
N ILE A 228 -1.00 -6.14 15.14
CA ILE A 228 -0.41 -4.81 15.29
C ILE A 228 0.90 -4.75 14.53
N TYR A 229 1.03 -3.69 13.75
CA TYR A 229 2.21 -3.39 12.98
C TYR A 229 2.68 -1.97 13.26
N LEU A 230 3.99 -1.74 13.25
CA LEU A 230 4.55 -0.40 13.13
C LEU A 230 4.49 0.06 11.68
N PHE A 231 4.25 1.34 11.48
CA PHE A 231 4.22 1.97 10.16
C PHE A 231 5.13 3.20 10.16
N ARG A 232 6.39 2.99 9.76
CA ARG A 232 7.46 4.00 9.82
C ARG A 232 7.86 4.42 8.41
N GLU A 233 8.45 5.61 8.28
CA GLU A 233 9.11 6.04 7.05
C GLU A 233 10.11 4.96 6.60
N ALA A 234 10.07 4.62 5.32
CA ALA A 234 11.03 3.73 4.71
C ALA A 234 12.36 4.46 4.70
N GLY A 235 13.37 3.91 5.39
CA GLY A 235 14.73 4.40 5.24
C GLY A 235 15.11 4.35 3.76
N HIS A 236 15.62 5.46 3.23
CA HIS A 236 16.39 5.41 1.99
C HIS A 236 17.66 4.63 2.32
N GLU A 237 17.64 3.33 2.05
CA GLU A 237 18.88 2.52 1.92
C GLU A 237 19.59 2.90 0.61
#